data_AF-A0A2T0WEA2-F1
#
_entry.id   AF-A0A2T0WEA2-F1
#
_cell.length_a   1.000
_cell.length_b   1.000
_cell.length_c   1.000
_cell.angle_alpha   90.00
_cell.angle_beta   90.00
_cell.angle_gamma   90.00
#
_symmetry.space_group_name_H-M   'P 1'
#
loop_
_entity.id
_entity.type
_entity.pdbx_description
1 polymer ?
#
loop_
_entity_poly.entity_id
_entity_poly.type
_entity_poly.pdbx_seq_one_letter_code
_entity_poly.pdbx_strand_id
1 'polypeptide(L)'
;MSTPQKTTVEPGHEGPVTLQISRRVVTGREADYEDWLHGVVEAASDFPGHLGVNILRPSGKTDGRYVLIYRFDSFAHCEAW
;
A
#
# COMPACT_ATOMS: atom_id res chain seq x y z
N MET A 1 9.73 -30.52 -31.53
CA MET A 1 8.87 -30.05 -30.41
C MET A 1 9.68 -29.02 -29.65
N SER A 2 9.37 -27.72 -29.76
CA SER A 2 10.12 -26.66 -29.07
C SER A 2 9.59 -26.50 -27.66
N THR A 3 10.48 -26.64 -26.68
CA THR A 3 10.24 -26.38 -25.27
C THR A 3 9.92 -24.88 -25.08
N PRO A 4 8.86 -24.49 -24.35
CA PRO A 4 8.64 -23.09 -24.05
C PRO A 4 9.76 -22.59 -23.13
N GLN A 5 10.46 -21.54 -23.55
CA GLN A 5 11.39 -20.80 -22.70
C GLN A 5 10.58 -20.20 -21.56
N LYS A 6 10.87 -20.62 -20.32
CA LYS A 6 10.29 -20.01 -19.13
C LYS A 6 10.87 -18.59 -19.03
N THR A 7 10.06 -17.57 -19.35
CA THR A 7 10.44 -16.18 -19.13
C THR A 7 10.54 -15.97 -17.63
N THR A 8 11.77 -15.88 -17.11
CA THR A 8 11.99 -15.44 -15.75
C THR A 8 11.63 -13.96 -15.69
N VAL A 9 10.54 -13.64 -15.00
CA VAL A 9 10.20 -12.26 -14.64
C VAL A 9 10.88 -11.94 -13.32
N GLU A 10 11.47 -10.76 -13.22
CA GLU A 10 12.07 -10.28 -11.98
C GLU A 10 10.97 -10.03 -10.93
N PRO A 11 11.18 -10.37 -9.65
CA PRO A 11 10.20 -10.10 -8.60
C PRO A 11 9.74 -8.64 -8.61
N GLY A 12 8.43 -8.42 -8.64
CA GLY A 12 7.82 -7.08 -8.76
C GLY A 12 7.37 -6.70 -10.17
N HIS A 13 7.84 -7.39 -11.21
CA HIS A 13 7.37 -7.19 -12.59
C HIS A 13 6.24 -8.15 -13.01
N GLU A 14 5.71 -8.93 -12.08
CA GLU A 14 4.81 -10.06 -12.37
C GLU A 14 3.31 -9.72 -12.24
N GLY A 15 2.98 -8.48 -11.85
CA GLY A 15 1.59 -8.04 -11.66
C GLY A 15 1.41 -7.10 -10.47
N PRO A 16 0.18 -7.01 -9.92
CA PRO A 16 -0.14 -6.10 -8.84
C PRO A 16 0.72 -6.31 -7.59
N VAL A 17 1.12 -5.20 -6.97
CA VAL A 17 1.90 -5.19 -5.74
C VAL A 17 1.10 -4.58 -4.58
N THR A 18 1.52 -4.89 -3.36
CA THR A 18 0.92 -4.35 -2.13
C THR A 18 2.00 -3.71 -1.26
N LEU A 19 1.81 -2.46 -0.90
CA LEU A 19 2.65 -1.71 0.03
C LEU A 19 1.95 -1.61 1.39
N GLN A 20 2.60 -2.11 2.45
CA GLN A 20 2.10 -2.02 3.81
C GLN A 20 2.92 -1.01 4.63
N ILE A 21 2.25 -0.06 5.26
CA ILE A 21 2.85 0.90 6.19
C ILE A 21 2.20 0.74 7.55
N SER A 22 2.99 0.42 8.57
CA SER A 22 2.53 0.26 9.96
C SER A 22 3.08 1.37 10.85
N ARG A 23 2.22 2.16 11.49
CA ARG A 23 2.63 3.31 12.30
C ARG A 23 1.91 3.32 13.64
N ARG A 24 2.68 3.53 14.72
CA ARG A 24 2.13 3.89 16.03
C ARG A 24 2.06 5.41 16.09
N VAL A 25 0.88 5.94 16.38
CA VAL A 25 0.65 7.39 16.50
C VAL A 25 0.91 7.81 17.95
N VAL A 26 1.34 9.05 18.12
CA VAL A 26 1.53 9.65 19.45
C VAL A 26 0.16 9.74 20.13
N THR A 27 0.07 9.26 21.36
CA THR A 27 -1.18 9.27 22.14
C THR A 27 -1.79 10.68 22.20
N GLY A 28 -3.07 10.79 21.87
CA GLY A 28 -3.80 12.05 21.84
C GLY A 28 -3.70 12.82 20.51
N ARG A 29 -2.97 12.29 19.52
CA ARG A 29 -2.82 12.87 18.16
C ARG A 29 -3.50 12.04 17.08
N GLU A 30 -4.38 11.12 17.46
CA GLU A 30 -5.07 10.21 16.55
C GLU A 30 -5.96 10.97 15.57
N ALA A 31 -6.70 11.98 16.03
CA ALA A 31 -7.56 12.80 15.16
C ALA A 31 -6.74 13.54 14.09
N ASP A 32 -5.68 14.26 14.50
CA ASP A 32 -4.77 14.93 13.55
C ASP A 32 -4.16 13.96 12.54
N TYR A 33 -3.86 12.74 12.98
CA TYR A 33 -3.34 11.70 12.10
C TYR A 33 -4.40 11.18 11.13
N GLU A 34 -5.64 10.99 11.57
CA GLU A 34 -6.76 10.57 10.71
C GLU A 34 -7.09 11.66 9.67
N ASP A 35 -7.05 12.94 10.05
CA ASP A 35 -7.23 14.06 9.10
C ASP A 35 -6.12 14.10 8.05
N TRP A 36 -4.85 13.99 8.47
CA TRP A 36 -3.73 13.86 7.54
C TRP A 36 -3.85 12.61 6.65
N LEU A 37 -4.27 11.49 7.23
CA LEU A 37 -4.43 10.21 6.53
C LEU A 37 -5.47 10.31 5.41
N HIS A 38 -6.59 11.01 5.64
CA HIS A 38 -7.59 11.24 4.61
C HIS A 38 -6.98 11.94 3.38
N GLY A 39 -6.16 12.96 3.58
CA GLY A 39 -5.49 13.66 2.47
C GLY A 39 -4.48 12.78 1.73
N VAL A 40 -3.74 11.92 2.44
CA VAL A 40 -2.80 10.97 1.79
C VAL A 40 -3.56 9.95 0.95
N VAL A 41 -4.69 9.44 1.45
CA VAL A 41 -5.52 8.47 0.71
C VAL A 41 -6.12 9.11 -0.55
N GLU A 42 -6.61 10.34 -0.44
CA GLU A 42 -7.11 11.09 -1.59
C GLU A 42 -6.02 11.29 -2.64
N ALA A 43 -4.83 11.74 -2.24
CA ALA A 43 -3.70 11.89 -3.14
C ALA A 43 -3.26 10.57 -3.81
N ALA A 44 -3.27 9.45 -3.08
CA ALA A 44 -2.97 8.14 -3.64
C ALA A 44 -4.04 7.68 -4.64
N SER A 45 -5.30 8.04 -4.41
CA SER A 45 -6.43 7.59 -5.23
C SER A 45 -6.39 8.07 -6.68
N ASP A 46 -5.76 9.23 -6.90
CA ASP A 46 -5.56 9.82 -8.22
C ASP A 46 -4.27 9.35 -8.91
N PHE A 47 -3.41 8.58 -8.23
CA PHE A 47 -2.12 8.16 -8.77
C PHE A 47 -2.28 7.03 -9.80
N PRO A 48 -1.55 7.05 -10.94
CA PRO A 48 -1.59 5.99 -11.94
C PRO A 48 -1.36 4.59 -11.35
N GLY A 49 -2.22 3.64 -11.75
CA GLY A 49 -2.12 2.25 -11.31
C GLY A 49 -2.59 1.99 -9.88
N HIS A 50 -3.05 2.99 -9.11
CA HIS A 50 -3.63 2.77 -7.79
C HIS A 50 -4.91 1.92 -7.88
N LEU A 51 -4.95 0.84 -7.12
CA LEU A 51 -6.05 -0.13 -7.09
C LEU A 51 -6.87 -0.06 -5.79
N GLY A 52 -6.54 0.85 -4.88
CA GLY A 52 -7.25 1.04 -3.62
C GLY A 52 -6.36 0.93 -2.39
N VAL A 53 -6.90 1.43 -1.28
CA VAL A 53 -6.26 1.39 0.03
C VAL A 53 -7.20 0.74 1.05
N ASN A 54 -6.64 -0.10 1.92
CA ASN A 54 -7.33 -0.57 3.13
C ASN A 54 -6.61 0.00 4.36
N ILE A 55 -7.39 0.49 5.32
CA ILE A 55 -6.87 1.01 6.59
C ILE A 55 -7.38 0.15 7.73
N LEU A 56 -6.45 -0.38 8.53
CA LEU A 56 -6.75 -1.00 9.82
C LEU A 56 -6.43 -0.01 10.93
N ARG A 57 -7.44 0.31 11.75
CA ARG A 57 -7.28 1.20 12.91
C ARG A 57 -6.56 0.49 14.07
N PRO A 58 -5.93 1.25 14.99
CA PRO A 58 -5.31 0.71 16.19
C PRO A 58 -6.24 -0.23 16.95
N SER A 59 -5.78 -1.45 17.18
CA SER A 59 -6.47 -2.45 17.98
C SER A 59 -5.45 -3.43 18.55
N GLY A 60 -5.89 -4.32 19.44
CA GLY A 60 -5.04 -5.41 19.93
C GLY A 60 -4.49 -6.30 18.80
N LYS A 61 -5.20 -6.41 17.67
CA LYS A 61 -4.77 -7.20 16.51
C LYS A 61 -3.69 -6.52 15.68
N THR A 62 -3.56 -5.20 15.78
CA THR A 62 -2.56 -4.41 15.04
C THR A 62 -1.42 -3.92 15.94
N ASP A 63 -1.28 -4.48 17.16
CA ASP A 63 -0.33 -3.97 18.16
C ASP A 63 -0.55 -2.45 18.42
N GLY A 64 -1.79 -1.98 18.39
CA GLY A 64 -2.10 -0.56 18.55
C GLY A 64 -1.55 0.36 17.46
N ARG A 65 -1.35 -0.16 16.24
CA ARG A 65 -0.87 0.61 15.08
C ARG A 65 -1.97 0.84 14.07
N TYR A 66 -1.88 1.95 13.36
CA TYR A 66 -2.52 2.07 12.05
C TYR A 66 -1.74 1.22 11.05
N VAL A 67 -2.45 0.46 10.23
CA VAL A 67 -1.87 -0.32 9.12
C VAL A 67 -2.55 0.13 7.85
N LEU A 68 -1.78 0.76 6.96
CA LEU A 68 -2.22 1.21 5.65
C LEU A 68 -1.73 0.19 4.63
N ILE A 69 -2.63 -0.26 3.77
CA ILE A 69 -2.36 -1.29 2.76
C ILE A 69 -2.75 -0.70 1.40
N TYR A 70 -1.78 -0.20 0.65
CA TYR A 70 -1.95 0.32 -0.70
C TYR A 70 -1.76 -0.80 -1.71
N ARG A 71 -2.50 -0.76 -2.81
CA ARG A 71 -2.35 -1.69 -3.93
C ARG A 71 -2.10 -0.92 -5.22
N PHE A 72 -1.16 -1.40 -6.01
CA PHE A 72 -0.87 -0.89 -7.34
C PHE A 72 -0.88 -2.02 -8.37
N ASP A 73 -1.18 -1.72 -9.62
CA ASP A 73 -1.19 -2.69 -10.72
C ASP A 73 0.21 -3.23 -11.09
N SER A 74 1.26 -2.54 -10.66
CA SER A 74 2.66 -2.84 -10.98
C SER A 74 3.60 -2.25 -9.93
N PHE A 75 4.80 -2.84 -9.80
CA PHE A 75 5.83 -2.28 -8.94
C PHE A 75 6.30 -0.89 -9.39
N ALA A 76 6.39 -0.64 -10.70
CA ALA A 76 6.82 0.65 -11.24
C ALA A 76 5.88 1.80 -10.81
N HIS A 77 4.56 1.60 -10.84
CA HIS A 77 3.62 2.59 -10.31
C HIS A 77 3.74 2.72 -8.79
N CYS A 78 3.94 1.63 -8.05
CA CYS A 78 4.14 1.69 -6.60
C CYS A 78 5.43 2.43 -6.20
N GLU A 79 6.52 2.29 -6.95
CA GLU A 79 7.82 2.92 -6.68
C GLU A 79 7.82 4.41 -7.03
N ALA A 80 7.01 4.81 -8.03
CA ALA A 80 6.89 6.20 -8.45
C ALA A 80 5.99 7.06 -7.55
N TRP A 81 5.22 6.43 -6.66
CA TRP A 81 4.34 7.08 -5.68
C TRP A 81 5.08 7.37 -4.37
#